data_AF-A0A0Q5VZ84-F1
#
_entry.id   AF-A0A0Q5VZ84-F1
#
_cell.length_a   1.000
_cell.length_b   1.000
_cell.length_c   1.000
_cell.angle_alpha   90.00
_cell.angle_beta   90.00
_cell.angle_gamma   90.00
#
_symmetry.space_group_name_H-M   'P 1'
#
loop_
_entity.id
_entity.type
_entity.pdbx_description
1 polymer ?
#
loop_
_entity_poly.entity_id
_entity_poly.type
_entity_poly.pdbx_seq_one_letter_code
_entity_poly.pdbx_strand_id
1 'polypeptide(L)'
;MLRFSGGTMETLAWYENMMAMIMAGRAAELLLLRSASTGSAGADHSDLAKATDLGLGMETKLGFAGVRPLLYLSHAVPAQALITDCDLADRVHARIETGLELATEVIKLNRPPMDALVRALFDAQALDGPAVMAILRRSYD
;
A
#
# COMPACT_ATOMS: atom_id res chain seq x y z
N MET A 1 -12.80 4.39 -3.97
CA MET A 1 -11.65 5.31 -3.79
C MET A 1 -11.76 5.88 -2.38
N LEU A 2 -10.92 5.45 -1.43
CA LEU A 2 -10.86 6.06 -0.10
C LEU A 2 -10.29 7.48 -0.26
N ARG A 3 -11.13 8.51 -0.12
CA ARG A 3 -10.71 9.90 -0.12
C ARG A 3 -10.45 10.33 1.32
N PHE A 4 -9.18 10.36 1.72
CA PHE A 4 -8.77 11.03 2.95
C PHE A 4 -8.73 12.54 2.68
N SER A 5 -9.91 13.16 2.61
CA SER A 5 -10.05 14.60 2.38
C SER A 5 -9.77 15.36 3.68
N GLY A 6 -8.50 15.68 3.91
CA GLY A 6 -8.07 16.48 5.04
C GLY A 6 -6.79 17.22 4.75
N GLY A 7 -6.85 18.29 3.94
CA GLY A 7 -5.91 19.43 3.90
C GLY A 7 -4.40 19.15 3.97
N THR A 8 -3.95 17.96 3.60
CA THR A 8 -2.56 17.54 3.66
C THR A 8 -1.98 17.68 2.27
N MET A 9 -0.85 18.38 2.17
CA MET A 9 -0.11 18.49 0.91
C MET A 9 0.29 17.07 0.50
N GLU A 10 -0.28 16.55 -0.60
CA GLU A 10 -0.05 15.20 -1.09
C GLU A 10 1.34 15.12 -1.75
N THR A 11 2.38 15.04 -0.93
CA THR A 11 3.78 14.96 -1.38
C THR A 11 4.15 13.57 -1.88
N LEU A 12 5.32 13.44 -2.51
CA LEU A 12 5.87 12.13 -2.89
C LEU A 12 5.91 11.17 -1.69
N ALA A 13 6.45 11.63 -0.56
CA ALA A 13 6.53 10.84 0.67
C ALA A 13 5.15 10.39 1.19
N TRP A 14 4.11 11.23 1.02
CA TRP A 14 2.74 10.85 1.37
C TRP A 14 2.25 9.68 0.51
N TYR A 15 2.49 9.74 -0.80
CA TYR A 15 2.10 8.67 -1.72
C TYR A 15 2.91 7.38 -1.53
N GLU A 16 4.19 7.49 -1.19
CA GLU A 16 5.04 6.34 -0.84
C GLU A 16 4.54 5.65 0.45
N ASN A 17 4.18 6.44 1.47
CA ASN A 17 3.58 5.90 2.70
C ASN A 17 2.19 5.27 2.44
N MET A 18 1.40 5.86 1.55
CA MET A 18 0.12 5.29 1.10
C MET A 18 0.35 3.95 0.39
N MET A 19 1.37 3.86 -0.47
CA MET A 19 1.76 2.61 -1.14
C MET A 19 2.10 1.53 -0.11
N ALA A 20 2.92 1.86 0.88
CA ALA A 20 3.28 0.93 1.95
C ALA A 20 2.06 0.47 2.76
N MET A 21 1.16 1.38 3.11
CA MET A 21 -0.08 1.02 3.81
C MET A 21 -0.96 0.07 2.99
N ILE A 22 -1.13 0.31 1.68
CA ILE A 22 -1.89 -0.58 0.79
C ILE A 22 -1.23 -1.98 0.74
N MET A 23 0.10 -2.03 0.68
CA MET A 23 0.84 -3.29 0.60
C MET A 23 1.02 -4.01 1.96
N ALA A 24 0.60 -3.40 3.07
CA ALA A 24 0.82 -3.94 4.41
C ALA A 24 0.18 -5.32 4.65
N GLY A 25 -1.01 -5.57 4.07
CA GLY A 25 -1.65 -6.88 4.16
C GLY A 25 -0.80 -7.98 3.52
N ARG A 26 -0.32 -7.73 2.30
CA ARG A 26 0.56 -8.68 1.58
C ARG A 26 1.91 -8.84 2.28
N ALA A 27 2.49 -7.76 2.81
CA ALA A 27 3.71 -7.83 3.61
C ALA A 27 3.53 -8.72 4.85
N ALA A 28 2.41 -8.59 5.56
CA ALA A 28 2.09 -9.42 6.72
C ALA A 28 1.96 -10.91 6.33
N GLU A 29 1.28 -11.21 5.22
CA GLU A 29 1.18 -12.59 4.70
C GLU A 29 2.55 -13.19 4.37
N LEU A 30 3.41 -12.46 3.66
CA LEU A 30 4.75 -12.93 3.31
C LEU A 30 5.62 -13.16 4.55
N LEU A 31 5.52 -12.28 5.56
CA LEU A 31 6.27 -12.41 6.80
C LEU A 31 5.78 -13.58 7.68
N LEU A 32 4.47 -13.78 7.78
CA LEU A 32 3.87 -14.72 8.74
C LEU A 32 3.58 -16.09 8.10
N LEU A 33 3.08 -16.10 6.87
CA LEU A 33 2.64 -17.30 6.15
C LEU A 33 3.66 -17.78 5.11
N ARG A 34 4.75 -17.03 4.90
CA ARG A 34 5.83 -17.31 3.91
C ARG A 34 5.34 -17.48 2.48
N SER A 35 4.11 -17.06 2.21
CA SER A 35 3.45 -17.16 0.92
C SER A 35 2.39 -16.06 0.84
N ALA A 36 2.14 -15.56 -0.36
CA ALA A 36 1.07 -14.61 -0.60
C ALA A 36 -0.25 -15.35 -0.82
N SER A 37 -1.34 -14.82 -0.26
CA SER A 37 -2.68 -15.31 -0.55
C SER A 37 -3.32 -14.52 -1.68
N THR A 38 -4.48 -14.98 -2.17
CA THR A 38 -5.30 -14.21 -3.12
C THR A 38 -6.09 -13.09 -2.42
N GLY A 39 -6.06 -12.99 -1.09
CA GLY A 39 -6.81 -11.98 -0.32
C GLY A 39 -6.40 -10.54 -0.64
N SER A 40 -5.14 -10.32 -1.01
CA SER A 40 -4.62 -9.01 -1.46
C SER A 40 -4.77 -8.77 -2.98
N ALA A 41 -5.35 -9.71 -3.73
CA ALA A 41 -5.41 -9.71 -5.19
C ALA A 41 -6.77 -10.21 -5.74
N GLY A 42 -6.88 -10.44 -7.04
CA GLY A 42 -7.99 -11.18 -7.67
C GLY A 42 -9.32 -10.42 -7.86
N ALA A 43 -9.52 -9.29 -7.19
CA ALA A 43 -10.66 -8.41 -7.39
C ALA A 43 -10.25 -7.02 -7.90
N ASP A 44 -11.11 -6.36 -8.67
CA ASP A 44 -10.87 -5.00 -9.21
C ASP A 44 -10.67 -3.93 -8.11
N HIS A 45 -11.09 -4.23 -6.89
CA HIS A 45 -10.92 -3.39 -5.71
C HIS A 45 -9.93 -3.98 -4.69
N SER A 46 -9.13 -4.97 -5.11
CA SER A 46 -8.07 -5.55 -4.30
C SER A 46 -6.97 -4.53 -4.00
N ASP A 47 -6.15 -4.83 -3.00
CA ASP A 47 -5.04 -3.96 -2.64
C ASP A 47 -3.99 -3.87 -3.77
N LEU A 48 -3.75 -4.97 -4.50
CA LEU A 48 -2.87 -4.94 -5.68
C LEU A 48 -3.42 -4.05 -6.80
N ALA A 49 -4.74 -4.04 -7.03
CA ALA A 49 -5.36 -3.13 -8.00
C ALA A 49 -5.19 -1.66 -7.57
N LYS A 50 -5.42 -1.35 -6.29
CA LYS A 50 -5.21 0.00 -5.75
C LYS A 50 -3.75 0.45 -5.83
N ALA A 51 -2.81 -0.45 -5.51
CA ALA A 51 -1.38 -0.18 -5.59
C ALA A 51 -0.95 0.10 -7.04
N THR A 52 -1.47 -0.67 -7.99
CA THR A 52 -1.23 -0.49 -9.43
C THR A 52 -1.76 0.87 -9.91
N ASP A 53 -3.00 1.21 -9.56
CA ASP A 53 -3.59 2.51 -9.92
C ASP A 53 -2.82 3.68 -9.34
N LEU A 54 -2.38 3.56 -8.07
CA LEU A 54 -1.62 4.59 -7.40
C LEU A 54 -0.23 4.76 -8.03
N GLY A 55 0.50 3.66 -8.25
CA GLY A 55 1.81 3.67 -8.88
C GLY A 55 1.77 4.23 -10.30
N LEU A 56 0.77 3.84 -11.09
CA LEU A 56 0.53 4.42 -12.41
C LEU A 56 0.26 5.92 -12.31
N GLY A 57 -0.54 6.36 -11.35
CA GLY A 57 -0.79 7.78 -11.10
C GLY A 57 0.51 8.56 -10.84
N MET A 58 1.40 8.02 -9.99
CA MET A 58 2.70 8.61 -9.67
C MET A 58 3.60 8.76 -10.90
N GLU A 59 3.56 7.77 -11.81
CA GLU A 59 4.36 7.75 -13.03
C GLU A 59 3.79 8.56 -14.20
N THR A 60 2.52 8.98 -14.15
CA THR A 60 1.85 9.52 -15.34
C THR A 60 1.14 10.86 -15.15
N LYS A 61 0.60 11.16 -13.97
CA LYS A 61 -0.27 12.34 -13.80
C LYS A 61 -0.09 13.14 -12.51
N LEU A 62 0.65 12.61 -11.54
CA LEU A 62 0.89 13.29 -10.25
C LEU A 62 2.16 14.12 -10.22
N GLY A 63 3.02 14.01 -11.24
CA GLY A 63 4.24 14.79 -11.35
C GLY A 63 5.46 14.23 -10.60
N PHE A 64 5.39 12.96 -10.18
CA PHE A 64 6.43 12.30 -9.39
C PHE A 64 7.29 11.31 -10.18
N ALA A 65 7.05 11.19 -11.48
CA ALA A 65 7.75 10.25 -12.35
C ALA A 65 9.25 10.60 -12.45
N GLY A 66 10.11 9.59 -12.43
CA GLY A 66 11.54 9.80 -12.74
C GLY A 66 11.76 10.20 -14.21
N VAL A 67 10.82 9.85 -15.09
CA VAL A 67 10.85 10.09 -16.53
C VAL A 67 9.72 11.04 -16.90
N ARG A 68 10.06 12.18 -17.53
CA ARG A 68 9.08 13.19 -17.99
C ARG A 68 8.05 13.62 -16.91
N PRO A 69 8.48 14.00 -15.68
CA PRO A 69 7.57 14.32 -14.57
C PRO A 69 6.58 15.46 -14.87
N LEU A 70 6.88 16.33 -15.83
CA LEU A 70 6.04 17.49 -16.14
C LEU A 70 4.93 17.19 -17.15
N LEU A 71 4.81 15.95 -17.64
CA LEU A 71 3.73 15.56 -18.54
C LEU A 71 2.54 15.03 -17.76
N TYR A 72 1.34 15.39 -18.20
CA TYR A 72 0.08 14.81 -17.74
C TYR A 72 -0.39 13.76 -18.74
N LEU A 73 -0.18 12.49 -18.42
CA LEU A 73 -0.47 11.33 -19.26
C LEU A 73 -1.62 10.52 -18.64
N SER A 74 -2.84 11.04 -18.72
CA SER A 74 -4.00 10.28 -18.24
C SER A 74 -4.35 9.14 -19.21
N HIS A 75 -4.61 7.95 -18.67
CA HIS A 75 -5.00 6.78 -19.45
C HIS A 75 -6.47 6.41 -19.14
N ALA A 76 -7.29 6.31 -20.18
CA ALA A 76 -8.69 5.87 -20.04
C ALA A 76 -8.80 4.40 -19.61
N VAL A 77 -7.82 3.57 -20.01
CA VAL A 77 -7.70 2.15 -19.64
C VAL A 77 -6.31 1.91 -19.06
N PRO A 78 -6.15 1.99 -17.73
CA PRO A 78 -4.86 1.80 -17.04
C PRO A 78 -4.10 0.54 -17.46
N ALA A 79 -4.80 -0.60 -17.53
CA ALA A 79 -4.19 -1.88 -17.90
C ALA A 79 -3.57 -1.85 -19.31
N GLN A 80 -4.22 -1.19 -20.28
CA GLN A 80 -3.70 -1.11 -21.64
C GLN A 80 -2.39 -0.32 -21.70
N ALA A 81 -2.24 0.73 -20.88
CA ALA A 81 -1.00 1.50 -20.81
C ALA A 81 0.16 0.62 -20.34
N LEU A 82 -0.03 -0.15 -19.26
CA LEU A 82 0.99 -1.05 -18.71
C LEU A 82 1.31 -2.21 -19.66
N ILE A 83 0.33 -2.73 -20.41
CA ILE A 83 0.55 -3.80 -21.39
C ILE A 83 1.39 -3.31 -22.58
N THR A 84 1.22 -2.04 -22.98
CA THR A 84 1.83 -1.50 -24.20
C THR A 84 3.21 -0.88 -23.95
N ASP A 85 3.47 -0.41 -22.73
CA ASP A 85 4.71 0.24 -22.32
C ASP A 85 5.34 -0.55 -21.17
N CYS A 86 6.25 -1.47 -21.50
CA CYS A 86 6.95 -2.29 -20.52
C CYS A 86 7.81 -1.45 -19.57
N ASP A 87 8.43 -0.36 -20.04
CA ASP A 87 9.24 0.50 -19.19
C ASP A 87 8.35 1.20 -18.14
N LEU A 88 7.14 1.62 -18.51
CA LEU A 88 6.16 2.15 -17.56
C LEU A 88 5.72 1.08 -16.57
N ALA A 89 5.46 -0.15 -17.03
CA ALA A 89 5.10 -1.27 -16.17
C ALA A 89 6.19 -1.56 -15.13
N ASP A 90 7.46 -1.59 -15.54
CA ASP A 90 8.60 -1.82 -14.66
C ASP A 90 8.73 -0.71 -13.61
N ARG A 91 8.56 0.57 -13.99
CA ARG A 91 8.58 1.69 -13.04
C ARG A 91 7.42 1.65 -12.03
N VAL A 92 6.23 1.30 -12.49
CA VAL A 92 5.06 1.11 -11.61
C VAL A 92 5.31 -0.05 -10.65
N HIS A 93 5.82 -1.17 -11.16
CA HIS A 93 6.16 -2.32 -10.34
C HIS A 93 7.19 -1.99 -9.27
N ALA A 94 8.28 -1.31 -9.63
CA ALA A 94 9.33 -0.90 -8.70
C ALA A 94 8.80 -0.04 -7.54
N ARG A 95 7.82 0.84 -7.80
CA ARG A 95 7.16 1.62 -6.72
C ARG A 95 6.37 0.73 -5.76
N ILE A 96 5.68 -0.27 -6.29
CA ILE A 96 4.92 -1.23 -5.49
C ILE A 96 5.88 -2.09 -4.65
N GLU A 97 6.99 -2.54 -5.25
CA GLU A 97 8.04 -3.28 -4.54
C GLU A 97 8.63 -2.45 -3.39
N THR A 98 8.97 -1.18 -3.64
CA THR A 98 9.47 -0.27 -2.59
C THR A 98 8.43 -0.09 -1.47
N GLY A 99 7.14 0.04 -1.82
CA GLY A 99 6.07 0.11 -0.82
C GLY A 99 5.94 -1.18 0.00
N LEU A 100 6.03 -2.34 -0.65
CA LEU A 100 6.01 -3.64 0.02
C LEU A 100 7.20 -3.81 0.97
N GLU A 101 8.40 -3.40 0.55
CA GLU A 101 9.60 -3.39 1.39
C GLU A 101 9.43 -2.49 2.60
N LEU A 102 8.99 -1.25 2.42
CA LEU A 102 8.73 -0.32 3.51
C LEU A 102 7.70 -0.87 4.50
N ALA A 103 6.60 -1.44 3.99
CA ALA A 103 5.57 -2.07 4.82
C ALA A 103 6.14 -3.25 5.62
N THR A 104 6.98 -4.06 4.99
CA THR A 104 7.66 -5.19 5.61
C THR A 104 8.55 -4.74 6.77
N GLU A 105 9.35 -3.69 6.56
CA GLU A 105 10.22 -3.14 7.62
C GLU A 105 9.40 -2.51 8.76
N VAL A 106 8.33 -1.78 8.46
CA VAL A 106 7.42 -1.25 9.49
C VAL A 106 6.82 -2.38 10.34
N ILE A 107 6.35 -3.47 9.72
CA ILE A 107 5.78 -4.62 10.45
C ILE A 107 6.85 -5.31 11.30
N LYS A 108 8.07 -5.50 10.78
CA LYS A 108 9.18 -6.09 11.54
C LYS A 108 9.54 -5.25 12.76
N LEU A 109 9.69 -3.93 12.60
CA LEU A 109 10.01 -3.01 13.68
C LEU A 109 8.92 -2.97 14.76
N ASN A 110 7.65 -3.16 14.36
CA ASN A 110 6.49 -3.13 15.23
C ASN A 110 5.93 -4.52 15.51
N ARG A 111 6.79 -5.54 15.54
CA ARG A 111 6.35 -6.94 15.71
C ARG A 111 5.55 -7.19 16.99
N PRO A 112 5.95 -6.71 18.18
CA PRO A 112 5.14 -6.94 19.39
C PRO A 112 3.74 -6.29 19.33
N PRO A 113 3.58 -5.01 18.93
CA PRO A 113 2.25 -4.44 18.68
C PRO A 113 1.42 -5.22 17.64
N MET A 114 2.04 -5.68 16.56
CA MET A 114 1.37 -6.47 15.51
C MET A 114 0.82 -7.79 16.06
N ASP A 115 1.64 -8.54 16.81
CA ASP A 115 1.20 -9.81 17.41
C ASP A 115 0.06 -9.60 18.42
N ALA A 116 0.08 -8.50 19.17
CA ALA A 116 -1.00 -8.14 20.09
C ALA A 116 -2.31 -7.82 19.35
N LEU A 117 -2.24 -7.06 18.25
CA LEU A 117 -3.38 -6.77 17.39
C LEU A 117 -3.97 -8.05 16.77
N VAL A 118 -3.13 -8.93 16.23
CA VAL A 118 -3.56 -10.19 15.62
C VAL A 118 -4.29 -11.07 16.64
N ARG A 119 -3.75 -11.21 17.86
CA ARG A 119 -4.39 -11.98 18.93
C ARG A 119 -5.76 -11.41 19.30
N ALA A 120 -5.82 -10.10 19.55
CA ALA A 120 -7.05 -9.44 19.92
C ALA A 120 -8.11 -9.53 18.80
N LEU A 121 -7.70 -9.38 17.53
CA LEU A 121 -8.62 -9.48 16.40
C LEU A 121 -9.12 -10.91 16.18
N PHE A 122 -8.26 -11.92 16.41
CA PHE A 122 -8.66 -13.32 16.32
C PHE A 122 -9.76 -13.65 17.35
N ASP A 123 -9.63 -13.16 18.58
CA ASP A 123 -10.61 -13.39 19.64
C ASP A 123 -11.89 -12.56 19.45
N ALA A 124 -11.77 -11.28 19.08
CA ALA A 124 -12.89 -10.35 19.01
C ALA A 124 -13.62 -10.33 17.66
N GLN A 125 -13.03 -10.90 16.60
CA GLN A 125 -13.48 -10.88 15.19
C GLN A 125 -13.55 -9.48 14.53
N ALA A 126 -13.66 -8.42 15.32
CA ALA A 126 -13.56 -7.03 14.90
C ALA A 126 -12.99 -6.18 16.03
N LEU A 127 -12.22 -5.14 15.67
CA LEU A 127 -11.72 -4.13 16.60
C LEU A 127 -12.13 -2.76 16.08
N ASP A 128 -12.64 -1.90 16.96
CA ASP A 128 -12.88 -0.50 16.63
C ASP A 128 -11.59 0.33 16.80
N GLY A 129 -11.61 1.57 16.30
CA GLY A 129 -10.46 2.48 16.37
C GLY A 129 -9.91 2.66 17.80
N PRO A 130 -10.76 2.95 18.81
CA PRO A 130 -10.31 3.03 20.20
C PRO A 130 -9.63 1.77 20.72
N ALA A 131 -10.16 0.57 20.43
CA ALA A 131 -9.56 -0.70 20.85
C ALA A 131 -8.18 -0.90 20.21
N VAL A 132 -8.05 -0.63 18.91
CA VAL A 132 -6.75 -0.67 18.21
C VAL A 132 -5.75 0.26 18.88
N MET A 133 -6.13 1.51 19.13
CA MET A 133 -5.23 2.50 19.75
C MET A 133 -4.83 2.13 21.18
N ALA A 134 -5.73 1.49 21.94
CA ALA A 134 -5.42 1.00 23.28
C ALA A 134 -4.37 -0.13 23.26
N ILE A 135 -4.47 -1.05 22.30
CA ILE A 135 -3.50 -2.14 22.11
C ILE A 135 -2.14 -1.56 21.71
N LEU A 136 -2.13 -0.64 20.74
CA LEU A 136 -0.90 0.00 20.27
C LEU A 136 -0.17 0.72 21.40
N ARG A 137 -0.85 1.56 22.20
CA ARG A 137 -0.24 2.30 23.32
C ARG A 137 0.48 1.37 24.30
N ARG A 138 -0.18 0.31 24.74
CA ARG A 138 0.38 -0.68 25.69
C ARG A 138 1.60 -1.43 25.15
N SER A 139 1.77 -1.45 23.83
CA SER A 139 2.87 -2.16 23.18
C SER A 139 4.14 -1.34 23.06
N TYR A 140 4.07 -0.03 23.36
CA TYR A 140 5.21 0.90 23.38
C TYR A 140 5.57 1.40 24.80
N ASP A 141 4.85 0.93 25.82
CA ASP A 141 5.16 1.15 27.25
C ASP A 141 6.20 0.13 27.73
#